data_AF-J8AEG5-F1
#
_entry.id   AF-J8AEG5-F1
#
_cell.length_a   1.000
_cell.length_b   1.000
_cell.length_c   1.000
_cell.angle_alpha   90.00
_cell.angle_beta   90.00
_cell.angle_gamma   90.00
#
_symmetry.space_group_name_H-M   'P 1'
#
loop_
_entity.id
_entity.type
_entity.pdbx_description
1 polymer ?
#
loop_
_entity_poly.entity_id
_entity_poly.type
_entity_poly.pdbx_seq_one_letter_code
_entity_poly.pdbx_strand_id
1 'polypeptide(L)' 'MKDCYYIGDRLETDAISSTTAGMHGIWLNRNNSLQKYDVPIIRSLREFLTII' A
#
# COMPACT_ATOMS: atom_id res chain seq x y z
N MET A 1 13.95 -15.09 -3.87
CA MET A 1 13.67 -13.68 -3.52
C MET A 1 12.47 -13.70 -2.58
N LYS A 2 12.51 -13.00 -1.44
CA LYS A 2 11.33 -12.91 -0.55
C LYS A 2 10.57 -11.64 -0.92
N ASP A 3 9.28 -11.78 -1.18
CA ASP A 3 8.40 -10.63 -1.36
C ASP A 3 8.32 -9.88 -0.03
N CYS A 4 8.52 -8.56 -0.08
CA CYS A 4 8.56 -7.71 1.10
C CYS A 4 7.51 -6.61 0.94
N TYR A 5 6.57 -6.53 1.88
CA TYR A 5 5.43 -5.60 1.81
C TYR A 5 5.58 -4.51 2.87
N TYR A 6 5.27 -3.28 2.50
CA TYR A 6 5.13 -2.16 3.43
C TYR A 6 3.71 -1.62 3.33
N ILE A 7 2.99 -1.63 4.45
CA ILE A 7 1.60 -1.18 4.53
C ILE A 7 1.53 0.00 5.48
N GLY A 8 1.13 1.17 4.99
CA GLY A 8 0.99 2.37 5.80
C GLY A 8 -0.07 3.33 5.26
N ASP A 9 -0.47 4.29 6.08
CA ASP A 9 -1.58 5.22 5.80
C ASP A 9 -1.12 6.50 5.08
N ARG A 10 0.18 6.79 5.08
CA ARG A 10 0.76 7.96 4.39
C ARG A 10 1.18 7.58 2.98
N LEU A 11 0.39 7.99 1.99
CA LEU A 11 0.64 7.66 0.58
C LEU A 11 2.10 7.86 0.15
N GLU A 12 2.65 9.06 0.35
CA GLU A 12 3.98 9.41 -0.18
C GLU A 12 5.11 8.65 0.52
N THR A 13 5.12 8.64 1.86
CA THR A 13 6.23 8.06 2.64
C THR A 13 6.12 6.56 2.82
N ASP A 14 4.90 6.02 2.86
CA ASP A 14 4.69 4.60 3.17
C ASP A 14 4.52 3.77 1.92
N ALA A 15 3.67 4.18 0.98
CA ALA A 15 3.35 3.37 -0.19
C ALA A 15 4.26 3.70 -1.39
N ILE A 16 4.39 4.97 -1.75
CA ILE A 16 5.21 5.39 -2.92
C ILE A 16 6.71 5.21 -2.63
N SER A 17 7.18 5.66 -1.47
CA SER A 17 8.61 5.58 -1.14
C SER A 17 9.08 4.13 -0.95
N SER A 18 8.27 3.25 -0.35
CA SER A 18 8.62 1.82 -0.23
C SER A 18 8.62 1.11 -1.59
N THR A 19 7.67 1.45 -2.47
CA THR A 19 7.66 0.97 -3.86
C THR A 19 8.92 1.40 -4.60
N THR A 20 9.31 2.67 -4.47
CA THR A 20 10.57 3.20 -5.04
C THR A 20 11.81 2.50 -4.47
N ALA A 21 11.76 2.09 -3.20
CA ALA A 21 12.84 1.36 -2.53
C ALA A 21 12.90 -0.14 -2.89
N GLY A 22 12.00 -0.64 -3.75
CA GLY A 22 11.97 -2.02 -4.21
C GLY A 22 11.11 -2.98 -3.38
N MET A 23 10.23 -2.46 -2.53
CA MET A 23 9.22 -3.24 -1.80
C MET A 23 7.86 -3.19 -2.51
N HIS A 24 6.93 -4.05 -2.09
CA HIS A 24 5.52 -3.90 -2.42
C HIS A 24 4.87 -2.90 -1.46
N GLY A 25 4.85 -1.62 -1.83
CA GLY A 25 4.17 -0.57 -1.07
C GLY A 25 2.67 -0.60 -1.26
N ILE A 26 1.91 -0.69 -0.18
CA ILE A 26 0.44 -0.72 -0.19
C ILE A 26 -0.09 0.45 0.64
N TRP A 27 -0.99 1.24 0.05
CA TRP A 27 -1.62 2.34 0.74
C TRP A 27 -2.86 1.88 1.51
N LEU A 28 -2.85 2.05 2.83
CA LEU A 28 -3.99 1.85 3.71
C LEU A 28 -4.87 3.11 3.74
N ASN A 29 -5.75 3.24 2.75
CA ASN A 29 -6.66 4.38 2.63
C ASN A 29 -8.03 4.06 3.27
N ARG A 30 -8.13 4.28 4.58
CA ARG A 30 -9.39 4.12 5.33
C ARG A 30 -10.41 5.19 5.00
N ASN A 31 -9.96 6.32 4.47
CA ASN A 31 -10.83 7.43 4.10
C ASN A 31 -11.34 7.20 2.67
N ASN A 32 -12.56 7.64 2.37
CA ASN A 32 -13.15 7.39 1.06
C ASN A 32 -12.55 8.28 -0.07
N SER A 33 -11.29 8.70 0.06
CA SER A 33 -10.60 9.50 -0.95
C SER A 33 -10.45 8.68 -2.22
N LEU A 34 -11.03 9.18 -3.32
CA LEU A 34 -11.09 8.51 -4.62
C LEU A 34 -9.86 8.77 -5.49
N GLN A 35 -8.73 9.14 -4.89
CA GLN A 35 -7.52 9.44 -5.63
C GLN A 35 -6.90 8.13 -6.15
N LYS A 36 -6.67 8.09 -7.46
CA LYS A 36 -6.03 6.96 -8.14
C LYS A 36 -4.53 7.20 -8.14
N TYR A 37 -3.80 6.28 -7.55
CA TYR A 37 -2.33 6.27 -7.53
C TYR A 37 -1.81 4.97 -8.11
N ASP A 38 -0.54 4.96 -8.49
CA ASP A 38 0.14 3.79 -9.05
C ASP A 38 0.68 2.84 -7.96
N VAL A 39 -0.07 2.72 -6.87
CA VAL A 39 0.19 1.79 -5.76
C VAL A 39 -1.10 1.08 -5.37
N PRO A 40 -1.08 -0.20 -4.99
CA PRO A 40 -2.25 -0.90 -4.48
C PRO A 40 -2.87 -0.17 -3.30
N ILE A 41 -4.20 -0.16 -3.24
CA ILE A 41 -4.98 0.51 -2.20
C ILE A 41 -5.84 -0.53 -1.50
N ILE A 42 -5.79 -0.56 -0.18
CA ILE A 42 -6.71 -1.32 0.67
C ILE A 42 -7.40 -0.36 1.64
N ARG A 43 -8.66 -0.64 2.00
CA ARG A 43 -9.38 0.17 3.00
C ARG A 43 -9.28 -0.39 4.42
N SER A 44 -8.88 -1.66 4.52
CA SER A 44 -8.71 -2.39 5.75
C SER A 44 -7.57 -3.38 5.62
N LEU A 45 -6.86 -3.64 6.72
CA LEU A 45 -5.85 -4.70 6.78
C LEU A 45 -6.43 -6.09 6.49
N ARG A 46 -7.76 -6.28 6.58
CA ARG A 46 -8.40 -7.53 6.19
C ARG A 46 -8.31 -7.79 4.68
N GLU A 47 -8.35 -6.74 3.86
CA GLU A 47 -8.20 -6.87 2.40
C GLU A 47 -6.79 -7.31 2.02
N PHE A 48 -5.79 -7.11 2.88
CA PHE A 48 -4.45 -7.63 2.63
C PHE A 48 -4.40 -9.16 2.62
N LEU A 49 -5.28 -9.83 3.37
CA LEU A 49 -5.38 -11.30 3.38
C LEU A 49 -5.81 -11.89 2.03
N THR A 50 -6.29 -11.07 1.10
CA THR A 50 -6.62 -11.51 -0.27
C THR A 50 -5.52 -11.21 -1.28
N ILE A 51 -4.41 -10.58 -0.85
CA ILE A 51 -3.27 -10.18 -1.68
C ILE A 51 -2.10 -11.17 -1.55
N ILE A 52 -1.92 -11.77 -0.38
CA ILE A 52 -0.91 -12.79 -0.07
C ILE A 52 -1.51 -14.20 -0.12
#